data_AF-A0A3M0KCE7-F1
#
_entry.id   AF-A0A3M0KCE7-F1
#
_cell.length_a   1.000
_cell.length_b   1.000
_cell.length_c   1.000
_cell.angle_alpha   90.00
_cell.angle_beta   90.00
_cell.angle_gamma   90.00
#
_symmetry.space_group_name_H-M   'P 1'
#
loop_
_entity.id
_entity.type
_entity.pdbx_description
1 polymer ?
#
loop_
_entity_poly.entity_id
_entity_poly.type
_entity_poly.pdbx_seq_one_letter_code
_entity_poly.pdbx_strand_id
1 'polypeptide(L)'
;MHIRLHTDLPGFIAEGNRKADALAASVEMAPLPNIFGQAKISNQLFHQNAPGLVCQFHLTREQAWAIVSMCPSCQQHALPVLRAGANPGGLNSCEEWQVDVTHIMSFGRKRYVRVSVDTFSGAVYASAHTGEKSSDAVKHLIQAFSFLGIPKSIKTDNGPTYTSKEFRSFLQQWGVEHKTGIPYSPTGQAIVERTHQNLKRVLSQQRQSLKLETPQI
;
A
#
# COMPACT_ATOMS: atom_id res chain seq x y z
N MET A 1 -5.68 -30.35 -53.94
CA MET A 1 -6.35 -29.78 -55.12
C MET A 1 -6.68 -28.33 -54.80
N HIS A 2 -5.89 -27.37 -55.30
CA HIS A 2 -6.12 -25.94 -55.03
C HIS A 2 -7.18 -25.45 -56.00
N ILE A 3 -8.39 -25.20 -55.52
CA ILE A 3 -9.51 -24.71 -56.33
C ILE A 3 -9.45 -23.19 -56.31
N ARG A 4 -9.37 -22.55 -57.48
CA ARG A 4 -9.42 -21.09 -57.61
C ARG A 4 -10.84 -20.62 -57.23
N LEU A 5 -10.96 -19.81 -56.19
CA LEU A 5 -12.24 -19.25 -55.71
C LEU A 5 -12.94 -18.33 -56.72
N HIS A 6 -12.20 -17.79 -57.71
CA HIS A 6 -12.68 -16.81 -58.70
C HIS A 6 -12.84 -17.39 -60.12
N THR A 7 -13.22 -18.65 -60.27
CA THR A 7 -13.58 -19.19 -61.60
C THR A 7 -15.05 -18.90 -61.93
N ASP A 8 -15.29 -18.20 -63.04
CA ASP A 8 -16.64 -17.91 -63.58
C ASP A 8 -17.29 -19.13 -64.29
N LEU A 9 -16.77 -20.33 -64.06
CA LEU A 9 -17.28 -21.55 -64.68
C LEU A 9 -18.57 -21.99 -63.98
N PRO A 10 -19.65 -22.27 -64.74
CA PRO A 10 -20.92 -22.67 -64.16
C PRO A 10 -20.77 -24.04 -63.45
N GLY A 11 -21.12 -24.09 -62.17
CA GLY A 11 -21.05 -25.31 -61.38
C GLY A 11 -21.53 -25.12 -59.94
N PHE A 12 -21.83 -26.23 -59.25
CA PHE A 12 -22.36 -26.22 -57.88
C PHE A 12 -21.42 -25.53 -56.87
N ILE A 13 -20.10 -25.60 -57.10
CA ILE A 13 -19.09 -24.92 -56.26
C ILE A 13 -19.11 -23.40 -56.46
N ALA A 14 -19.23 -22.92 -57.70
CA ALA A 14 -19.31 -21.48 -57.98
C ALA A 14 -20.60 -20.86 -57.42
N GLU A 15 -21.71 -21.60 -57.41
CA GLU A 15 -22.94 -21.20 -56.74
C GLU A 15 -22.79 -21.10 -55.22
N GLY A 16 -22.08 -22.07 -54.61
CA GLY A 16 -21.77 -22.05 -53.18
C GLY A 16 -20.92 -20.83 -52.79
N ASN A 17 -19.89 -20.52 -53.57
CA ASN A 17 -19.06 -19.34 -53.36
C ASN A 17 -19.87 -18.04 -53.50
N ARG A 18 -20.69 -17.91 -54.55
CA ARG A 18 -21.56 -16.73 -54.71
C ARG A 18 -22.53 -16.53 -53.54
N LYS A 19 -23.08 -17.61 -52.99
CA LYS A 19 -23.92 -17.53 -51.79
C LYS A 19 -23.13 -17.14 -50.54
N ALA A 20 -21.93 -17.69 -50.37
CA ALA A 20 -21.05 -17.33 -49.26
C ALA A 20 -20.62 -15.85 -49.34
N ASP A 21 -20.22 -15.39 -50.53
CA ASP A 21 -19.84 -14.00 -50.80
C ASP A 21 -21.03 -13.05 -50.62
N ALA A 22 -22.24 -13.43 -51.07
CA ALA A 22 -23.45 -12.62 -50.86
C ALA A 22 -23.82 -12.48 -49.37
N LEU A 23 -23.61 -13.54 -48.58
CA LEU A 23 -23.80 -13.49 -47.12
C LEU A 23 -22.70 -12.68 -46.43
N ALA A 24 -21.44 -12.80 -46.88
CA ALA A 24 -20.32 -12.02 -46.38
C ALA A 24 -20.38 -10.53 -46.76
N ALA A 25 -20.95 -10.20 -47.94
CA ALA A 25 -21.14 -8.82 -48.39
C ALA A 25 -22.02 -8.01 -47.43
N SER A 26 -22.98 -8.66 -46.75
CA SER A 26 -23.78 -8.00 -45.70
C SER A 26 -22.93 -7.53 -44.49
N VAL A 27 -21.80 -8.20 -44.25
CA VAL A 27 -20.82 -7.84 -43.21
C VAL A 27 -19.86 -6.76 -43.72
N GLU A 28 -19.46 -6.79 -45.00
CA GLU A 28 -18.64 -5.74 -45.62
C GLU A 28 -19.37 -4.40 -45.74
N MET A 29 -20.69 -4.41 -45.94
CA MET A 29 -21.50 -3.21 -46.13
C MET A 29 -22.03 -2.60 -44.82
N ALA A 30 -21.74 -3.22 -43.67
CA ALA A 30 -22.00 -2.59 -42.37
C ALA A 30 -21.07 -1.37 -42.22
N PRO A 31 -21.59 -0.17 -41.88
CA PRO A 31 -20.74 0.98 -41.67
C PRO A 31 -19.73 0.65 -40.57
N LEU A 32 -18.46 0.55 -40.95
CA LEU A 32 -17.40 0.36 -39.97
C LEU A 32 -17.54 1.47 -38.93
N PRO A 33 -17.48 1.14 -37.62
CA PRO A 33 -17.49 2.16 -36.59
C PRO A 33 -16.40 3.17 -36.90
N ASN A 34 -16.61 4.44 -36.53
CA ASN A 34 -15.53 5.42 -36.53
C ASN A 34 -14.28 4.82 -35.84
N ILE A 35 -13.08 5.18 -36.29
CA ILE A 35 -11.78 4.78 -35.75
C ILE A 35 -11.78 4.73 -34.21
N PHE A 36 -12.41 5.71 -33.56
CA PHE A 36 -12.56 5.73 -32.10
C PHE A 36 -13.44 4.58 -31.54
N GLY A 37 -14.52 4.23 -32.24
CA GLY A 37 -15.36 3.07 -31.92
C GLY A 37 -14.62 1.74 -32.14
N GLN A 38 -13.82 1.63 -33.20
CA GLN A 38 -12.99 0.45 -33.43
C GLN A 38 -11.93 0.29 -32.32
N ALA A 39 -11.30 1.38 -31.90
CA ALA A 39 -10.35 1.38 -30.78
C ALA A 39 -11.01 0.96 -29.46
N LYS A 40 -12.26 1.40 -29.20
CA LYS A 40 -13.04 0.93 -28.05
C LYS A 40 -13.30 -0.57 -28.11
N ILE A 41 -13.71 -1.09 -29.25
CA ILE A 41 -13.95 -2.53 -29.43
C ILE A 41 -12.64 -3.32 -29.23
N SER A 42 -11.53 -2.85 -29.82
CA SER A 42 -10.20 -3.47 -29.62
C SER A 42 -9.82 -3.54 -28.15
N ASN A 43 -9.98 -2.44 -27.40
CA ASN A 43 -9.71 -2.41 -25.97
C ASN A 43 -10.69 -3.27 -25.15
N GLN A 44 -11.97 -3.35 -25.54
CA GLN A 44 -12.95 -4.22 -24.88
C GLN A 44 -12.65 -5.71 -25.06
N LEU A 45 -12.18 -6.11 -26.24
CA LEU A 45 -11.89 -7.51 -26.56
C LEU A 45 -10.52 -7.96 -26.07
N PHE A 46 -9.50 -7.10 -26.23
CA PHE A 46 -8.09 -7.49 -26.05
C PHE A 46 -7.38 -6.72 -24.93
N HIS A 47 -8.05 -5.78 -24.26
CA HIS A 47 -7.45 -4.93 -23.22
C HIS A 47 -6.15 -4.25 -23.68
N GLN A 48 -6.12 -3.85 -24.95
CA GLN A 48 -4.95 -3.21 -25.56
C GLN A 48 -4.56 -1.94 -24.79
N ASN A 49 -3.26 -1.79 -24.52
CA ASN A 49 -2.73 -0.65 -23.78
C ASN A 49 -2.84 0.67 -24.57
N ALA A 50 -2.77 1.80 -23.87
CA ALA A 50 -2.93 3.12 -24.50
C ALA A 50 -1.90 3.39 -25.61
N PRO A 51 -0.60 3.07 -25.46
CA PRO A 51 0.36 3.23 -26.56
C PRO A 51 0.01 2.41 -27.80
N GLY A 52 -0.50 1.18 -27.64
CA GLY A 52 -0.94 0.34 -28.73
C GLY A 52 -2.12 0.94 -29.49
N LEU A 53 -3.10 1.50 -28.76
CA LEU A 53 -4.25 2.19 -29.38
C LEU A 53 -3.84 3.44 -30.16
N VAL A 54 -2.88 4.22 -29.63
CA VAL A 54 -2.32 5.39 -30.33
C VAL A 54 -1.66 4.95 -31.65
N CYS A 55 -0.85 3.90 -31.61
CA CYS A 55 -0.13 3.43 -32.80
C CYS A 55 -1.06 2.82 -33.85
N GLN A 56 -2.05 2.03 -33.44
CA GLN A 56 -2.90 1.25 -34.35
C GLN A 56 -4.06 2.07 -34.92
N PHE A 57 -4.63 2.99 -34.14
CA PHE A 57 -5.82 3.76 -34.52
C PHE A 57 -5.52 5.25 -34.71
N HIS A 58 -4.25 5.65 -34.69
CA HIS A 58 -3.81 7.05 -34.85
C HIS A 58 -4.55 8.03 -33.92
N LEU A 59 -4.89 7.57 -32.71
CA LEU A 59 -5.56 8.38 -31.69
C LEU A 59 -4.57 9.28 -30.96
N THR A 60 -5.06 10.39 -30.41
CA THR A 60 -4.29 11.16 -29.43
C THR A 60 -4.07 10.34 -28.16
N ARG A 61 -3.00 10.68 -27.43
CA ARG A 61 -2.68 10.01 -26.18
C ARG A 61 -3.85 10.12 -25.20
N GLU A 62 -4.46 11.29 -25.10
CA GLU A 62 -5.59 11.59 -24.23
C GLU A 62 -6.80 10.71 -24.56
N GLN A 63 -7.12 10.54 -25.85
CA GLN A 63 -8.20 9.66 -26.30
C GLN A 63 -7.95 8.19 -25.97
N ALA A 64 -6.73 7.70 -26.21
CA ALA A 64 -6.36 6.32 -25.89
C ALA A 64 -6.40 6.05 -24.37
N TRP A 65 -5.92 7.00 -23.57
CA TRP A 65 -6.02 6.91 -22.10
C TRP A 65 -7.48 6.94 -21.63
N ALA A 66 -8.34 7.75 -22.24
CA ALA A 66 -9.76 7.78 -21.90
C ALA A 66 -10.42 6.41 -22.18
N ILE A 67 -10.10 5.76 -23.30
CA ILE A 67 -10.61 4.41 -23.63
C ILE A 67 -10.18 3.40 -22.57
N VAL A 68 -8.88 3.32 -22.27
CA VAL A 68 -8.34 2.37 -21.26
C VAL A 68 -8.90 2.67 -19.88
N SER A 69 -9.02 3.95 -19.51
CA SER A 69 -9.56 4.38 -18.22
C SER A 69 -11.05 4.08 -18.09
N MET A 70 -11.81 3.96 -19.17
CA MET A 70 -13.23 3.57 -19.14
C MET A 70 -13.44 2.05 -19.06
N CYS A 71 -12.40 1.23 -19.24
CA CYS A 71 -12.51 -0.22 -19.18
C CYS A 71 -12.52 -0.73 -17.73
N PRO A 72 -13.60 -1.38 -17.25
CA PRO A 72 -13.69 -1.84 -15.86
C PRO A 72 -12.61 -2.87 -15.51
N SER A 73 -12.31 -3.80 -16.42
CA SER A 73 -11.26 -4.80 -16.23
C SER A 73 -9.88 -4.16 -16.12
N CYS A 74 -9.57 -3.16 -16.94
CA CYS A 74 -8.28 -2.45 -16.84
C CYS A 74 -8.18 -1.60 -15.57
N GLN A 75 -9.28 -1.00 -15.11
CA GLN A 75 -9.29 -0.25 -13.85
C GLN A 75 -9.07 -1.13 -12.62
N GLN A 76 -9.65 -2.34 -12.59
CA GLN A 76 -9.46 -3.28 -11.47
C GLN A 76 -8.00 -3.72 -11.31
N HIS A 77 -7.25 -3.77 -12.41
CA HIS A 77 -5.83 -4.12 -12.43
C HIS A 77 -4.92 -2.89 -12.51
N ALA A 78 -5.48 -1.68 -12.45
CA ALA A 78 -4.68 -0.48 -12.44
C ALA A 78 -3.82 -0.49 -11.16
N LEU A 79 -2.52 -0.20 -11.33
CA LEU A 79 -1.67 0.02 -10.17
C LEU A 79 -2.29 1.13 -9.31
N PRO A 80 -2.39 0.94 -7.99
CA PRO A 80 -2.86 2.00 -7.11
C PRO A 80 -2.01 3.24 -7.38
N VAL A 81 -2.68 4.37 -7.66
CA VAL A 81 -1.98 5.65 -7.69
C VAL A 81 -1.38 5.81 -6.30
N LEU A 82 -0.05 5.75 -6.20
CA LEU A 82 0.67 6.09 -4.99
C LEU A 82 0.44 7.57 -4.73
N ARG A 83 -0.64 7.90 -4.03
CA ARG A 83 -0.82 9.26 -3.52
C ARG A 83 0.28 9.46 -2.48
N ALA A 84 1.01 10.57 -2.61
CA ALA A 84 1.98 11.00 -1.61
C ALA A 84 1.21 11.37 -0.33
N GLY A 85 0.94 10.38 0.51
CA GLY A 85 0.46 10.59 1.87
C GLY A 85 1.65 10.74 2.79
N ALA A 86 1.73 11.86 3.51
CA ALA A 86 2.69 12.02 4.60
C ALA A 86 2.06 11.51 5.90
N ASN A 87 2.86 10.91 6.79
CA ASN A 87 2.44 10.68 8.17
C ASN A 87 2.58 12.02 8.91
N PRO A 88 1.47 12.71 9.27
CA PRO A 88 1.57 13.96 10.00
C PRO A 88 2.20 13.69 11.38
N GLY A 89 3.04 14.61 11.82
CA GLY A 89 3.57 14.66 13.18
C GLY A 89 3.14 15.96 13.87
N GLY A 90 3.51 16.10 15.13
CA GLY A 90 3.34 17.34 15.89
C GLY A 90 4.11 18.50 15.28
N LEU A 91 3.62 19.72 15.50
CA LEU A 91 4.27 20.96 15.07
C LEU A 91 5.28 21.47 16.10
N ASN A 92 5.17 20.98 17.34
CA ASN A 92 6.01 21.34 18.47
C ASN A 92 6.43 20.08 19.25
N SER A 93 7.48 20.21 20.07
CA SER A 93 7.88 19.13 20.97
C SER A 93 6.80 18.83 22.01
N CYS A 94 6.63 17.55 22.35
CA CYS A 94 5.57 17.07 23.25
C CYS A 94 4.16 17.45 22.80
N GLU A 95 3.94 17.60 21.50
CA GLU A 95 2.59 17.76 20.95
C GLU A 95 1.97 16.41 20.60
N GLU A 96 2.68 15.60 19.80
CA GLU A 96 2.22 14.27 19.40
C GLU A 96 3.35 13.26 19.52
N TRP A 97 3.07 12.18 20.25
CA TRP A 97 3.96 11.03 20.34
C TRP A 97 3.40 9.84 19.57
N GLN A 98 4.28 9.02 18.99
CA GLN A 98 3.93 7.69 18.49
C GLN A 98 4.47 6.64 19.45
N VAL A 99 3.59 5.71 19.85
CA VAL A 99 3.93 4.63 20.78
C VAL A 99 3.59 3.29 20.16
N ASP A 100 4.56 2.38 20.19
CA ASP A 100 4.39 1.03 19.65
C ASP A 100 5.29 0.01 20.38
N VAL A 101 5.03 -1.28 20.15
CA VAL A 101 5.79 -2.40 20.69
C VAL A 101 6.62 -3.03 19.56
N THR A 102 7.89 -3.31 19.84
CA THR A 102 8.73 -4.17 19.01
C THR A 102 9.28 -5.35 19.79
N HIS A 103 9.54 -6.44 19.07
CA HIS A 103 10.02 -7.67 19.67
C HIS A 103 11.53 -7.80 19.45
N ILE A 104 12.27 -7.89 20.55
CA ILE A 104 13.72 -8.09 20.56
C ILE A 104 14.01 -9.41 21.27
N MET A 105 14.12 -10.48 20.47
CA MET A 105 14.23 -11.86 20.96
C MET A 105 15.45 -12.09 21.86
N SER A 106 16.51 -11.31 21.71
CA SER A 106 17.71 -11.41 22.56
C SER A 106 17.47 -11.05 24.03
N PHE A 107 16.37 -10.39 24.37
CA PHE A 107 16.00 -10.08 25.75
C PHE A 107 15.21 -11.20 26.44
N GLY A 108 15.02 -12.34 25.77
CA GLY A 108 14.37 -13.52 26.35
C GLY A 108 12.97 -13.21 26.85
N ARG A 109 12.74 -13.38 28.17
CA ARG A 109 11.43 -13.09 28.78
C ARG A 109 11.01 -11.62 28.61
N LYS A 110 11.95 -10.68 28.54
CA LYS A 110 11.68 -9.24 28.38
C LYS A 110 11.70 -8.77 26.92
N ARG A 111 11.35 -9.65 25.97
CA ARG A 111 11.40 -9.35 24.53
C ARG A 111 10.47 -8.24 24.05
N TYR A 112 9.46 -7.88 24.84
CA TYR A 112 8.45 -6.89 24.46
C TYR A 112 8.95 -5.49 24.80
N VAL A 113 9.56 -4.82 23.82
CA VAL A 113 10.13 -3.49 24.00
C VAL A 113 9.15 -2.45 23.51
N ARG A 114 8.61 -1.65 24.43
CA ARG A 114 7.78 -0.49 24.10
C ARG A 114 8.65 0.70 23.82
N VAL A 115 8.32 1.43 22.77
CA VAL A 115 9.03 2.61 22.31
C VAL A 115 8.03 3.76 22.17
N SER A 116 8.34 4.88 22.80
CA SER A 116 7.66 6.17 22.64
C SER A 116 8.59 7.12 21.92
N VAL A 117 8.07 7.81 20.90
CA VAL A 117 8.82 8.77 20.09
C VAL A 117 8.07 10.08 20.00
N ASP A 118 8.73 11.19 20.36
CA ASP A 118 8.22 12.52 20.04
C ASP A 118 8.35 12.76 18.53
N THR A 119 7.23 12.97 17.86
CA THR A 119 7.18 13.07 16.39
C THR A 119 7.85 14.33 15.85
N PHE A 120 7.97 15.38 16.66
CA PHE A 120 8.63 16.62 16.28
C PHE A 120 10.15 16.56 16.52
N SER A 121 10.57 16.30 17.76
CA SER A 121 11.99 16.32 18.13
C SER A 121 12.76 15.04 17.74
N GLY A 122 12.05 13.93 17.53
CA GLY A 122 12.65 12.62 17.36
C GLY A 122 13.21 12.02 18.65
N ALA A 123 12.95 12.60 19.82
CA ALA A 123 13.37 12.06 21.10
C ALA A 123 12.68 10.71 21.38
N VAL A 124 13.45 9.72 21.85
CA VAL A 124 12.98 8.33 22.00
C VAL A 124 13.14 7.86 23.44
N TYR A 125 12.10 7.25 23.98
CA TYR A 125 12.17 6.46 25.21
C TYR A 125 11.76 5.01 24.93
N ALA A 126 12.57 4.06 25.41
CA ALA A 126 12.32 2.63 25.22
C ALA A 126 12.44 1.87 26.54
N SER A 127 11.55 0.89 26.76
CA SER A 127 11.60 0.04 27.96
C SER A 127 11.20 -1.40 27.63
N ALA A 128 11.88 -2.36 28.25
CA ALA A 128 11.67 -3.79 28.01
C ALA A 128 10.76 -4.44 29.06
N HIS A 129 9.73 -5.15 28.60
CA HIS A 129 8.67 -5.74 29.41
C HIS A 129 8.52 -7.23 29.15
N THR A 130 7.90 -7.94 30.10
CA THR A 130 7.65 -9.38 29.99
C THR A 130 6.39 -9.74 29.19
N GLY A 131 5.56 -8.74 28.84
CA GLY A 131 4.34 -8.95 28.09
C GLY A 131 3.72 -7.66 27.55
N GLU A 132 2.58 -7.83 26.87
CA GLU A 132 1.86 -6.77 26.16
C GLU A 132 0.63 -6.26 26.94
N LYS A 133 0.54 -6.50 28.25
CA LYS A 133 -0.61 -6.06 29.04
C LYS A 133 -0.71 -4.52 29.08
N SER A 134 -1.94 -4.02 29.26
CA SER A 134 -2.20 -2.58 29.43
C SER A 134 -1.42 -1.98 30.60
N SER A 135 -1.34 -2.70 31.73
CA SER A 135 -0.54 -2.29 32.88
C SER A 135 0.96 -2.09 32.57
N ASP A 136 1.52 -2.86 31.64
CA ASP A 136 2.91 -2.68 31.20
C ASP A 136 3.06 -1.47 30.26
N ALA A 137 2.02 -1.13 29.49
CA ALA A 137 1.97 0.10 28.70
C ALA A 137 1.87 1.34 29.60
N VAL A 138 1.04 1.30 30.64
CA VAL A 138 0.95 2.37 31.64
C VAL A 138 2.29 2.59 32.35
N LYS A 139 2.97 1.51 32.79
CA LYS A 139 4.31 1.62 33.39
C LYS A 139 5.32 2.28 32.45
N HIS A 140 5.30 1.89 31.17
CA HIS A 140 6.16 2.51 30.16
C HIS A 140 5.90 4.02 30.04
N LEU A 141 4.63 4.42 29.95
CA LEU A 141 4.26 5.83 29.81
C LEU A 141 4.62 6.67 31.03
N ILE A 142 4.43 6.16 32.25
CA ILE A 142 4.83 6.86 33.48
C ILE A 142 6.34 7.18 33.43
N GLN A 143 7.15 6.21 33.03
CA GLN A 143 8.59 6.43 32.89
C GLN A 143 8.87 7.41 31.75
N ALA A 144 8.27 7.22 30.58
CA ALA A 144 8.46 8.10 29.43
C ALA A 144 8.11 9.57 29.76
N PHE A 145 7.00 9.80 30.47
CA PHE A 145 6.58 11.13 30.91
C PHE A 145 7.59 11.78 31.84
N SER A 146 8.26 10.99 32.67
CA SER A 146 9.30 11.48 33.58
C SER A 146 10.57 11.89 32.83
N PHE A 147 10.89 11.27 31.68
CA PHE A 147 12.10 11.56 30.91
C PHE A 147 11.90 12.60 29.81
N LEU A 148 10.79 12.53 29.08
CA LEU A 148 10.55 13.35 27.89
C LEU A 148 9.52 14.47 28.13
N GLY A 149 8.79 14.43 29.25
CA GLY A 149 7.65 15.31 29.51
C GLY A 149 6.31 14.69 29.09
N ILE A 150 5.22 15.43 29.26
CA ILE A 150 3.85 14.93 28.99
C ILE A 150 3.40 15.44 27.62
N PRO A 151 3.04 14.56 26.67
CA PRO A 151 2.56 14.98 25.36
C PRO A 151 1.10 15.45 25.42
N LYS A 152 0.69 16.29 24.47
CA LYS A 152 -0.75 16.62 24.30
C LYS A 152 -1.54 15.43 23.75
N SER A 153 -0.95 14.67 22.85
CA SER A 153 -1.59 13.51 22.22
C SER A 153 -0.63 12.34 22.01
N ILE A 154 -1.17 11.12 22.08
CA ILE A 154 -0.45 9.88 21.81
C ILE A 154 -1.19 9.11 20.72
N LYS A 155 -0.44 8.70 19.69
CA LYS A 155 -0.90 7.87 18.59
C LYS A 155 -0.39 6.44 18.76
N THR A 156 -1.31 5.48 18.80
CA THR A 156 -1.00 4.04 18.88
C THR A 156 -1.66 3.25 17.75
N ASP A 157 -1.33 1.97 17.66
CA ASP A 157 -2.11 1.01 16.88
C ASP A 157 -3.46 0.71 17.56
N ASN A 158 -4.29 -0.10 16.90
CA ASN A 158 -5.57 -0.56 17.42
C ASN A 158 -5.44 -1.84 18.26
N GLY A 159 -4.27 -2.11 18.84
CA GLY A 159 -4.02 -3.30 19.64
C GLY A 159 -4.94 -3.38 20.88
N PRO A 160 -5.22 -4.59 21.39
CA PRO A 160 -6.07 -4.80 22.56
C PRO A 160 -5.54 -4.09 23.81
N THR A 161 -4.22 -3.90 23.89
CA THR A 161 -3.52 -3.18 24.96
C THR A 161 -4.00 -1.72 25.06
N TYR A 162 -4.01 -1.02 23.93
CA TYR A 162 -4.30 0.42 23.88
C TYR A 162 -5.80 0.72 23.77
N THR A 163 -6.62 -0.27 23.38
CA THR A 163 -8.08 -0.14 23.38
C THR A 163 -8.70 -0.49 24.74
N SER A 164 -7.92 -0.95 25.71
CA SER A 164 -8.41 -1.31 27.04
C SER A 164 -8.99 -0.12 27.82
N LYS A 165 -9.92 -0.39 28.74
CA LYS A 165 -10.50 0.64 29.63
C LYS A 165 -9.44 1.26 30.55
N GLU A 166 -8.53 0.43 31.08
CA GLU A 166 -7.44 0.85 31.95
C GLU A 166 -6.55 1.89 31.25
N PHE A 167 -6.10 1.61 30.03
CA PHE A 167 -5.25 2.52 29.26
C PHE A 167 -5.96 3.85 28.94
N ARG A 168 -7.21 3.78 28.49
CA ARG A 168 -8.03 4.97 28.21
C ARG A 168 -8.23 5.84 29.45
N SER A 169 -8.57 5.22 30.59
CA SER A 169 -8.72 5.94 31.86
C SER A 169 -7.41 6.57 32.32
N PHE A 170 -6.27 5.90 32.14
CA PHE A 170 -4.96 6.46 32.44
C PHE A 170 -4.68 7.71 31.61
N LEU A 171 -4.82 7.65 30.27
CA LEU A 171 -4.57 8.83 29.42
C LEU A 171 -5.51 9.99 29.74
N GLN A 172 -6.77 9.71 30.05
CA GLN A 172 -7.74 10.72 30.47
C GLN A 172 -7.32 11.41 31.77
N GLN A 173 -6.81 10.67 32.76
CA GLN A 173 -6.32 11.25 34.02
C GLN A 173 -5.12 12.17 33.82
N TRP A 174 -4.26 11.88 32.85
CA TRP A 174 -3.11 12.70 32.50
C TRP A 174 -3.43 13.82 31.50
N GLY A 175 -4.69 13.94 31.06
CA GLY A 175 -5.11 14.95 30.08
C GLY A 175 -4.52 14.75 28.68
N VAL A 176 -4.14 13.52 28.34
CA VAL A 176 -3.53 13.17 27.05
C VAL A 176 -4.58 12.63 26.09
N GLU A 177 -4.67 13.20 24.90
CA GLU A 177 -5.57 12.72 23.85
C GLU A 177 -5.05 11.41 23.24
N HIS A 178 -5.89 10.38 23.15
CA HIS A 178 -5.55 9.13 22.50
C HIS A 178 -6.06 9.10 21.06
N LYS A 179 -5.14 8.99 20.10
CA LYS A 179 -5.45 8.80 18.68
C LYS A 179 -5.08 7.39 18.26
N THR A 180 -5.92 6.75 17.46
CA THR A 180 -5.59 5.47 16.83
C THR A 180 -5.46 5.63 15.32
N GLY A 181 -4.54 4.87 14.73
CA GLY A 181 -4.36 4.84 13.28
C GLY A 181 -5.52 4.16 12.55
N ILE A 182 -5.54 4.30 11.22
CA ILE A 182 -6.44 3.52 10.35
C ILE A 182 -6.06 2.04 10.49
N PRO A 183 -7.00 1.14 10.84
CA PRO A 183 -6.73 -0.28 10.91
C PRO A 183 -6.07 -0.79 9.61
N TYR A 184 -5.03 -1.62 9.76
CA TYR A 184 -4.30 -2.24 8.63
C TYR A 184 -3.60 -1.25 7.67
N SER A 185 -3.41 0.01 8.07
CA SER A 185 -2.62 0.98 7.30
C SER A 185 -1.27 1.24 7.98
N PRO A 186 -0.14 0.78 7.42
CA PRO A 186 1.18 0.94 8.04
C PRO A 186 1.67 2.40 8.05
N THR A 187 1.12 3.25 7.17
CA THR A 187 1.60 4.63 6.97
C THR A 187 1.47 5.50 8.22
N GLY A 188 0.51 5.20 9.10
CA GLY A 188 0.22 6.01 10.30
C GLY A 188 1.29 5.90 11.40
N GLN A 189 2.15 4.88 11.40
CA GLN A 189 3.13 4.61 12.45
C GLN A 189 4.58 4.54 11.93
N ALA A 190 4.82 5.06 10.72
CA ALA A 190 6.13 5.00 10.08
C ALA A 190 7.29 5.60 10.91
N ILE A 191 7.02 6.58 11.79
CA ILE A 191 8.06 7.22 12.61
C ILE A 191 8.57 6.25 13.68
N VAL A 192 7.65 5.60 14.39
CA VAL A 192 8.02 4.60 15.41
C VAL A 192 8.59 3.33 14.79
N GLU A 193 8.10 2.90 13.61
CA GLU A 193 8.67 1.77 12.86
C GLU A 193 10.12 2.03 12.43
N ARG A 194 10.42 3.22 11.91
CA ARG A 194 11.80 3.61 11.59
C ARG A 194 12.67 3.64 12.84
N THR A 195 12.10 4.07 13.96
CA THR A 195 12.77 4.06 15.26
C THR A 195 13.07 2.63 15.72
N HIS A 196 12.17 1.67 15.51
CA HIS A 196 12.42 0.26 15.78
C HIS A 196 13.63 -0.28 15.00
N GLN A 197 13.75 0.07 13.72
CA GLN A 197 14.90 -0.32 12.90
C GLN A 197 16.21 0.26 13.46
N ASN A 198 16.21 1.54 13.80
CA ASN A 198 17.37 2.20 14.40
C ASN A 198 17.77 1.57 15.75
N LEU A 199 16.80 1.33 16.63
CA LEU A 199 17.01 0.71 17.94
C LEU A 199 17.64 -0.69 17.79
N LYS A 200 17.07 -1.53 16.93
CA LYS A 200 17.59 -2.88 16.67
C LYS A 200 19.00 -2.85 16.10
N ARG A 201 19.30 -1.91 15.20
CA ARG A 201 20.64 -1.72 14.63
C ARG A 201 21.67 -1.31 15.68
N VAL A 202 21.34 -0.34 16.54
CA VAL A 202 22.26 0.10 17.60
C VAL A 202 22.53 -1.04 18.59
N LEU A 203 21.49 -1.76 18.99
CA LEU A 203 21.64 -2.90 19.91
C LEU A 203 22.47 -4.04 19.30
N SER A 204 22.35 -4.30 18.00
CA SER A 204 23.17 -5.33 17.34
C SER A 204 24.64 -4.92 17.27
N GLN A 205 24.93 -3.65 16.98
CA GLN A 205 26.29 -3.09 16.97
C GLN A 205 26.94 -3.16 18.35
N GLN A 206 26.24 -2.70 19.39
CA GLN A 206 26.74 -2.77 20.78
C GLN A 206 27.07 -4.21 21.20
N ARG A 207 26.23 -5.18 20.82
CA ARG A 207 26.48 -6.60 21.12
C ARG A 207 27.71 -7.16 20.40
N GLN A 208 28.02 -6.68 19.19
CA GLN A 208 29.23 -7.08 18.46
C GLN A 208 30.49 -6.51 19.13
N SER A 209 30.48 -5.23 19.50
CA SER A 209 31.59 -4.60 20.23
C SER A 209 31.92 -5.31 21.54
N LEU A 210 30.90 -5.63 22.35
CA LEU A 210 31.09 -6.35 23.63
C LEU A 210 31.68 -7.76 23.46
N LYS A 211 31.46 -8.42 22.31
CA LYS A 211 32.07 -9.74 22.02
C LYS A 211 33.53 -9.65 21.59
N LEU A 212 33.94 -8.52 21.00
CA LEU A 212 35.32 -8.28 20.59
C LEU A 212 36.21 -7.89 21.78
N GLU A 213 35.62 -7.34 22.84
CA GLU A 213 36.34 -6.88 24.04
C GLU A 213 36.56 -7.95 25.12
N THR A 214 35.87 -9.10 25.06
CA THR A 214 36.19 -10.22 25.96
C THR A 214 37.44 -10.96 25.45
N PRO A 215 38.56 -10.97 26.21
CA PRO A 215 39.70 -11.82 25.87
C PRO A 215 39.23 -13.27 25.90
N GLN A 216 39.57 -14.04 24.87
CA GLN A 216 39.47 -15.49 24.94
C GLN A 216 40.48 -15.96 26.00
N ILE A 217 39.97 -16.28 27.19
CA ILE A 217 40.70 -16.99 28.26
C ILE A 217 40.41 -18.48 28.08
#